data_AF-A0A9D8L6J8-F1
#
_entry.id   AF-A0A9D8L6J8-F1
#
_cell.length_a   1.000
_cell.length_b   1.000
_cell.length_c   1.000
_cell.angle_alpha   90.00
_cell.angle_beta   90.00
_cell.angle_gamma   90.00
#
_symmetry.space_group_name_H-M   'P 1'
#
loop_
_entity.id
_entity.type
_entity.pdbx_description
1 polymer ?
#
loop_
_entity_poly.entity_id
_entity_poly.type
_entity_poly.pdbx_seq_one_letter_code
_entity_poly.pdbx_strand_id
1 'polypeptide(L)'
;MPYVRIEITDGATYEQKLQIYKETTEMLVRILNKKPEYTFVVIEEVDNKNWGHMGTSVAKIREAEAREREGAQAGAGKASTKKSAAKAGAKKSAAKKAKA
;
A
#
# COMPACT_ATOMS: atom_id res chain seq x y z
N MET A 1 24.53 24.39 11.68
CA MET A 1 23.15 24.65 11.25
C MET A 1 22.80 23.57 10.24
N PRO A 2 22.21 22.44 10.67
CA PRO A 2 21.89 21.35 9.77
C PRO A 2 20.74 21.71 8.82
N TYR A 3 20.80 21.19 7.60
CA TYR A 3 19.72 21.23 6.62
C TYR A 3 19.42 19.81 6.17
N VAL A 4 18.15 19.44 6.18
CA VAL A 4 17.66 18.14 5.70
C VAL A 4 16.57 18.37 4.68
N ARG A 5 16.75 17.79 3.49
CA ARG A 5 15.73 17.74 2.44
C ARG A 5 15.25 16.31 2.33
N ILE A 6 13.94 16.13 2.47
CA ILE A 6 13.28 14.83 2.40
C ILE A 6 12.35 14.89 1.20
N GLU A 7 12.60 14.06 0.21
CA GLU A 7 11.73 13.91 -0.95
C GLU A 7 10.93 12.62 -0.79
N ILE A 8 9.61 12.72 -0.91
CA ILE A 8 8.70 11.59 -0.84
C ILE A 8 7.70 11.65 -2.00
N THR A 9 7.12 10.50 -2.33
CA THR A 9 5.94 10.49 -3.19
C THR A 9 4.74 11.12 -2.48
N ASP A 10 3.85 11.72 -3.24
CA ASP A 10 2.59 12.28 -2.75
C ASP A 10 1.75 11.31 -1.90
N GLY A 11 1.00 11.90 -0.95
CA GLY A 11 0.03 11.18 -0.12
C GLY A 11 0.30 11.21 1.39
N ALA A 12 1.34 11.90 1.86
CA ALA A 12 1.55 12.05 3.30
C ALA A 12 0.58 13.09 3.89
N THR A 13 -0.03 12.77 5.03
CA THR A 13 -0.90 13.72 5.73
C THR A 13 -0.08 14.82 6.39
N TYR A 14 -0.75 15.90 6.78
CA TYR A 14 -0.09 17.01 7.47
C TYR A 14 0.52 16.55 8.81
N GLU A 15 -0.19 15.69 9.55
CA GLU A 15 0.25 15.13 10.83
C GLU A 15 1.50 14.26 10.67
N GLN A 16 1.57 13.47 9.61
CA GLN A 16 2.76 12.68 9.29
C GLN A 16 3.97 13.57 9.00
N LYS A 17 3.79 14.66 8.24
CA LYS A 17 4.85 15.63 7.97
C LYS A 17 5.34 16.30 9.27
N LEU A 18 4.42 16.69 10.16
CA LEU A 18 4.75 17.24 11.48
C LEU A 18 5.58 16.26 12.32
N GLN A 19 5.20 14.98 12.32
CA GLN A 19 5.97 13.94 13.00
C GLN A 19 7.38 13.79 12.41
N ILE A 20 7.51 13.79 11.08
CA ILE A 20 8.82 13.73 10.40
C ILE A 20 9.71 14.92 10.79
N TYR A 21 9.17 16.15 10.82
CA TYR A 21 9.94 17.33 11.23
C TYR A 21 10.47 17.21 12.67
N LYS A 22 9.61 16.76 13.59
CA LYS A 22 9.96 16.54 14.99
C LYS A 22 11.07 15.51 15.13
N GLU A 23 10.85 14.31 14.59
CA GLU A 23 11.79 13.19 14.76
C GLU A 23 13.14 13.45 14.08
N THR A 24 13.13 14.09 12.90
CA THR A 24 14.37 14.49 12.21
C THR A 24 15.17 15.49 13.05
N THR A 25 14.50 16.47 13.63
CA THR A 25 15.15 17.47 14.49
C THR A 25 15.70 16.84 15.76
N GLU A 26 14.91 16.01 16.45
CA GLU A 26 15.34 15.29 17.66
C GLU A 26 16.53 14.36 17.40
N MET A 27 16.53 13.67 16.26
CA MET A 27 17.66 12.84 15.83
C MET A 27 18.95 13.66 15.70
N LEU A 28 18.89 14.83 15.04
CA LEU A 28 20.06 15.68 14.84
C LEU A 28 20.57 16.31 16.15
N VAL A 29 19.66 16.69 17.05
CA VAL A 29 20.01 17.12 18.40
C VAL A 29 20.77 16.00 19.12
N ARG A 30 20.22 14.78 19.12
CA ARG A 30 20.79 13.63 19.84
C ARG A 30 22.15 13.19 19.31
N ILE A 31 22.34 13.13 18.00
CA ILE A 31 23.56 12.57 17.37
C ILE A 31 24.66 13.62 17.24
N LEU A 32 24.31 14.83 16.78
CA LEU A 32 25.28 15.87 16.43
C LEU A 32 25.43 16.94 17.51
N ASN A 33 24.65 16.85 18.60
CA ASN A 33 24.59 17.82 19.69
C ASN A 33 24.38 19.25 19.18
N LYS A 34 23.50 19.40 18.17
CA LYS A 34 23.15 20.69 17.58
C LYS A 34 21.87 21.24 18.18
N LYS A 35 21.79 22.56 18.18
CA LYS A 35 20.64 23.33 18.64
C LYS A 35 19.48 23.22 17.63
N PRO A 36 18.25 22.91 18.08
CA PRO A 36 17.09 22.77 17.19
C PRO A 36 16.73 24.07 16.47
N GLU A 37 17.01 25.22 17.07
CA GLU A 37 16.71 26.56 16.52
C GLU A 37 17.45 26.84 15.20
N TYR A 38 18.53 26.10 14.93
CA TYR A 38 19.31 26.23 13.71
C TYR A 38 19.25 24.98 12.82
N THR A 39 18.21 24.17 13.00
CA THR A 39 17.97 22.93 12.24
C THR A 39 16.77 23.14 11.33
N PHE A 40 16.98 22.93 10.03
CA PHE A 40 15.95 23.12 9.02
C PHE A 40 15.64 21.80 8.35
N VAL A 41 14.35 21.48 8.24
CA VAL A 41 13.85 20.29 7.55
C VAL A 41 12.83 20.73 6.52
N VAL A 42 13.01 20.29 5.27
CA VAL A 42 12.11 20.57 4.15
C VAL A 42 11.62 19.24 3.61
N ILE A 43 10.30 19.09 3.50
CA ILE A 43 9.67 17.95 2.83
C ILE A 43 9.13 18.42 1.48
N GLU A 44 9.55 17.76 0.41
CA GLU A 44 9.04 17.94 -0.93
C GLU A 44 8.25 16.69 -1.35
N GLU A 45 6.98 16.87 -1.69
CA GLU A 45 6.15 15.81 -2.23
C GLU A 45 6.17 15.87 -3.76
N VAL A 46 6.44 14.73 -4.37
CA VAL A 46 6.51 14.58 -5.82
C VAL A 46 5.43 13.59 -6.25
N ASP A 47 4.67 13.95 -7.29
CA ASP A 47 3.64 13.08 -7.86
C ASP A 47 4.24 11.72 -8.29
N ASN A 48 3.53 10.63 -8.00
CA ASN A 48 3.95 9.27 -8.35
C ASN A 48 4.34 9.06 -9.83
N LYS A 49 3.82 9.88 -10.76
CA LYS A 49 4.16 9.84 -12.20
C LYS A 49 5.54 10.43 -12.48
N ASN A 50 5.99 11.36 -11.63
CA ASN A 50 7.27 12.04 -11.73
C ASN A 50 8.36 11.34 -10.90
N TRP A 51 8.01 10.28 -10.17
CA TRP A 51 8.96 9.46 -9.42
C TRP A 51 9.34 8.19 -10.19
N GLY A 52 10.61 8.07 -10.56
CA GLY A 52 11.14 6.92 -11.29
C GLY A 52 11.54 5.75 -10.38
N HIS A 53 11.16 4.53 -10.74
CA HIS A 53 11.60 3.29 -10.09
C HIS A 53 11.58 2.12 -11.08
N MET A 54 12.61 1.26 -11.08
CA MET A 54 12.75 0.10 -11.98
C MET A 54 12.55 0.41 -13.47
N GLY A 55 13.02 1.58 -13.93
CA GLY A 55 12.89 2.00 -15.33
C GLY A 55 11.48 2.44 -15.75
N THR A 56 10.56 2.65 -14.81
CA THR A 56 9.21 3.16 -15.04
C THR A 56 8.82 4.18 -13.95
N SER A 57 7.58 4.69 -13.94
CA SER A 57 7.07 5.52 -12.85
C SER A 57 6.44 4.69 -11.73
N VAL A 58 6.51 5.19 -10.50
CA VAL A 58 5.83 4.60 -9.34
C VAL A 58 4.34 4.47 -9.57
N ALA A 59 3.73 5.43 -10.29
CA ALA A 59 2.32 5.33 -10.69
C ALA A 59 2.02 4.06 -11.49
N LYS A 60 2.86 3.71 -12.48
CA LYS A 60 2.69 2.48 -13.27
C LYS A 60 2.91 1.21 -12.46
N ILE A 61 3.86 1.25 -11.52
CA ILE A 61 4.13 0.11 -10.63
C ILE A 61 2.91 -0.16 -9.75
N ARG A 62 2.37 0.88 -9.10
CA ARG A 62 1.18 0.78 -8.25
C ARG A 62 -0.06 0.34 -9.03
N GLU A 63 -0.21 0.80 -10.27
CA GLU A 63 -1.29 0.35 -11.16
C GLU A 63 -1.18 -1.15 -11.48
N ALA A 64 0.02 -1.64 -11.81
CA ALA A 64 0.25 -3.06 -12.06
C ALA A 64 -0.07 -3.91 -10.81
N GLU A 65 0.42 -3.50 -9.64
CA GLU A 65 0.12 -4.18 -8.38
C GLU A 65 -1.38 -4.20 -8.06
N ALA A 66 -2.10 -3.10 -8.29
CA ALA A 66 -3.54 -3.03 -8.06
C ALA A 66 -4.29 -4.02 -8.97
N ARG A 67 -3.94 -4.06 -10.27
CA ARG A 67 -4.53 -5.01 -11.23
C ARG A 67 -4.25 -6.47 -10.86
N GLU A 68 -3.05 -6.77 -10.38
CA GLU A 68 -2.69 -8.09 -9.89
C GLU A 68 -3.51 -8.48 -8.65
N ARG A 69 -3.68 -7.56 -7.69
CA ARG A 69 -4.51 -7.77 -6.49
C ARG A 69 -5.98 -8.01 -6.85
N GLU A 70 -6.52 -7.27 -7.81
CA GLU A 70 -7.90 -7.46 -8.31
C GLU A 70 -8.07 -8.79 -9.03
N GLY A 71 -7.11 -9.18 -9.88
CA GLY A 71 -7.10 -10.48 -10.55
C GLY A 71 -7.03 -11.65 -9.56
N ALA A 72 -6.23 -11.53 -8.51
CA ALA A 72 -6.15 -12.52 -7.44
C ALA A 72 -7.47 -12.65 -6.65
N GLN A 73 -8.15 -11.53 -6.38
CA GLN A 73 -9.45 -11.51 -5.70
C GLN A 73 -10.58 -12.10 -6.55
N ALA A 74 -10.60 -11.84 -7.86
CA ALA A 74 -11.58 -12.43 -8.78
C ALA A 74 -11.43 -13.95 -8.94
N GLY A 75 -10.20 -14.47 -8.85
CA GLY A 75 -9.91 -15.92 -8.86
C GLY A 75 -10.45 -16.64 -7.62
N ALA A 76 -10.33 -16.03 -6.44
CA ALA A 76 -10.85 -16.57 -5.18
C ALA A 76 -12.39 -16.68 -5.17
N GLY A 77 -13.08 -15.73 -5.82
CA GLY A 77 -14.54 -15.75 -5.97
C GLY A 77 -15.08 -16.93 -6.79
N LYS A 78 -14.39 -17.35 -7.85
CA LYS A 78 -14.82 -18.49 -8.70
C LYS A 78 -14.64 -19.85 -8.03
N ALA A 79 -13.65 -19.99 -7.14
CA ALA A 79 -13.43 -21.24 -6.40
C ALA A 79 -14.56 -21.55 -5.39
N SER A 80 -15.15 -20.52 -4.77
CA SER A 80 -16.26 -20.68 -3.83
C SER A 80 -17.59 -21.00 -4.51
N THR A 81 -17.85 -20.47 -5.72
CA THR A 81 -19.08 -20.77 -6.49
C THR A 81 -19.09 -22.19 -7.09
N LYS A 82 -17.92 -22.75 -7.43
CA LYS A 82 -17.84 -24.13 -7.93
C LYS A 82 -18.10 -25.17 -6.83
N LYS A 83 -17.73 -24.87 -5.57
CA LYS A 83 -17.98 -25.71 -4.39
C LYS A 83 -19.47 -25.77 -4.01
N SER A 84 -20.23 -24.68 -4.19
CA SER A 84 -21.67 -24.65 -3.91
C SER A 84 -22.50 -25.36 -5.00
N ALA A 85 -22.12 -25.27 -6.28
CA ALA A 85 -22.78 -25.99 -7.37
C ALA A 85 -22.61 -27.52 -7.26
N ALA A 86 -21.43 -28.01 -6.87
CA ALA A 86 -21.18 -29.44 -6.65
C ALA A 86 -22.03 -30.02 -5.50
N LYS A 87 -22.27 -29.25 -4.43
CA LYS A 87 -23.09 -29.67 -3.28
C LYS A 87 -24.59 -29.72 -3.60
N ALA A 88 -25.06 -28.89 -4.54
CA ALA A 88 -26.46 -28.89 -4.99
C ALA A 88 -26.80 -30.07 -5.92
N GLY A 89 -25.86 -30.51 -6.77
CA GLY A 89 -26.04 -31.68 -7.63
C GLY A 89 -26.15 -33.00 -6.85
N ALA A 90 -25.38 -33.15 -5.77
CA ALA A 90 -25.38 -34.36 -4.93
C ALA A 90 -26.68 -34.56 -4.12
N LYS A 91 -27.39 -33.48 -3.74
CA LYS A 91 -28.66 -33.60 -3.01
C LYS A 91 -29.83 -34.05 -3.90
N LYS A 92 -29.81 -33.74 -5.21
CA LYS A 92 -30.89 -34.15 -6.13
C LYS A 92 -30.82 -35.63 -6.55
N SER A 93 -29.65 -36.25 -6.55
CA SER A 93 -29.50 -37.68 -6.89
C SER A 93 -29.87 -38.62 -5.74
N ALA A 94 -29.71 -38.19 -4.49
CA ALA A 94 -30.11 -38.96 -3.31
C ALA A 94 -31.64 -39.03 -3.12
N ALA A 95 -32.39 -37.98 -3.46
CA ALA A 95 -33.84 -37.95 -3.29
C ALA A 95 -34.61 -38.87 -4.27
N LYS A 96 -34.02 -39.23 -5.42
CA LYS A 96 -34.67 -40.09 -6.43
C LYS A 96 -34.52 -41.60 -6.13
N LYS A 97 -33.59 -42.00 -5.27
CA LYS A 97 -33.35 -43.41 -4.90
C LYS A 97 -34.16 -43.91 -3.68
N ALA A 98 -34.86 -43.02 -2.97
CA ALA A 98 -35.64 -43.39 -1.78
C ALA A 98 -37.15 -43.58 -2.07
N LYS A 99 -37.56 -43.60 -3.34
CA LYS A 99 -38.97 -43.69 -3.76
C LYS A 99 -39.25 -44.82 -4.75
N ALA A 100 -38.35 -45.80 -4.85
CA ALA A 100 -38.51 -47.03 -5.61
C ALA A 100 -38.31 -48.22 -4.68
#